data_AF-A0A7J9HF39-F1
#
_entry.id   AF-A0A7J9HF39-F1
#
_cell.length_a   1.000
_cell.length_b   1.000
_cell.length_c   1.000
_cell.angle_alpha   90.00
_cell.angle_beta   90.00
_cell.angle_gamma   90.00
#
_symmetry.space_group_name_H-M   'P 1'
#
loop_
_entity.id
_entity.type
_entity.pdbx_description
1 polymer ?
#
loop_
_entity_poly.entity_id
_entity_poly.type
_entity_poly.pdbx_seq_one_letter_code
_entity_poly.pdbx_strand_id
1 'polypeptide(L)'
;MNSNPYMIAFGIVEIIFSQIPDFDQLWWLSIVAAVMSFTYSTIGLGLGIAKVAETGTIRGSLTGISVGTVTQTQKIWMSFQALGDIAFAYSYSLILIEIQDTLKAPPAESKTMKKATLISVGVTTLFYMLCGCMGYAAFGDLSPGNLLTGFGFYNPFWLLDIANAAIVIHLVGAYQVYCQPLFAFIEKSATERFPDSEFVTKDIKIPIPGFRPYNLNLFRLVWRTIFVIITTLISMLLPFFNDIVGLLGALGFWPLTVYFPVEMYISQKKIPKWSTRWVCLQILSIACLFITIAAAAGSIAGVVLDLKSFKPFATVY
;
A
#
# COMPACT_ATOMS: atom_id res chain seq x y z
N MET A 1 16.97 -10.37 -16.25
CA MET A 1 17.62 -9.29 -15.47
C MET A 1 17.32 -9.51 -14.00
N ASN A 2 18.32 -9.38 -13.14
CA ASN A 2 18.16 -9.51 -11.69
C ASN A 2 17.69 -8.16 -11.11
N SER A 3 16.50 -8.10 -10.51
CA SER A 3 15.93 -6.87 -9.93
C SER A 3 16.49 -6.50 -8.56
N ASN A 4 17.26 -7.41 -7.94
CA ASN A 4 17.81 -7.26 -6.60
C ASN A 4 18.62 -5.98 -6.36
N PRO A 5 19.49 -5.51 -7.28
CA PRO A 5 20.24 -4.27 -7.06
C PRO A 5 19.34 -3.05 -6.86
N TYR A 6 18.21 -2.97 -7.58
CA TYR A 6 17.25 -1.88 -7.44
C TYR A 6 16.51 -1.93 -6.11
N MET A 7 16.13 -3.13 -5.65
CA MET A 7 15.50 -3.31 -4.33
C MET A 7 16.45 -2.94 -3.19
N ILE A 8 17.74 -3.32 -3.30
CA ILE A 8 18.76 -2.94 -2.34
C ILE A 8 18.96 -1.43 -2.33
N ALA A 9 19.06 -0.79 -3.50
CA ALA A 9 19.19 0.66 -3.59
C ALA A 9 18.00 1.38 -2.95
N PHE A 10 16.77 0.91 -3.21
CA PHE A 10 15.56 1.41 -2.56
C PHE A 10 15.63 1.24 -1.03
N GLY A 11 15.99 0.04 -0.55
CA GLY A 11 16.17 -0.22 0.88
C GLY A 11 17.22 0.69 1.54
N ILE A 12 18.32 1.02 0.86
CA ILE A 12 19.32 1.98 1.37
C ILE A 12 18.71 3.37 1.53
N VAL A 13 17.91 3.82 0.56
CA VAL A 13 17.18 5.10 0.66
C VAL A 13 16.22 5.05 1.84
N GLU A 14 15.46 3.97 2.01
CA GLU A 14 14.55 3.81 3.15
C GLU A 14 15.28 3.81 4.50
N ILE A 15 16.46 3.20 4.62
CA ILE A 15 17.27 3.26 5.85
C ILE A 15 17.53 4.71 6.24
N ILE A 16 17.91 5.56 5.28
CA ILE A 16 18.23 6.97 5.51
C ILE A 16 16.98 7.73 5.96
N PHE A 17 15.87 7.61 5.21
CA PHE A 17 14.63 8.34 5.52
C PHE A 17 13.96 7.83 6.79
N SER A 18 14.10 6.55 7.12
CA SER A 18 13.59 5.97 8.35
C SER A 18 14.30 6.48 9.60
N GLN A 19 15.39 7.24 9.48
CA GLN A 19 15.99 7.92 10.64
C GLN A 19 15.27 9.23 11.03
N ILE A 20 14.25 9.64 10.27
CA ILE A 20 13.41 10.79 10.61
C ILE A 20 12.51 10.43 11.81
N PRO A 21 12.56 11.20 12.92
CA PRO A 21 11.99 10.79 14.21
C PRO A 21 10.49 10.54 14.18
N ASP A 22 9.73 11.48 13.62
CA ASP A 22 8.30 11.62 13.86
C ASP A 22 7.50 11.90 12.58
N PHE A 23 6.20 11.57 12.59
CA PHE A 23 5.28 11.72 11.46
C PHE A 23 5.05 13.19 11.06
N ASP A 24 5.03 14.11 12.04
CA ASP A 24 4.85 15.54 11.79
C ASP A 24 6.02 16.12 10.99
N GLN A 25 7.23 15.59 11.15
CA GLN A 25 8.42 16.01 10.39
C GLN A 25 8.43 15.49 8.95
N LEU A 26 7.57 14.53 8.63
CA LEU A 26 7.42 13.93 7.29
C LEU A 26 6.33 14.60 6.44
N TRP A 27 5.67 15.65 6.92
CA TRP A 27 4.58 16.32 6.21
C TRP A 27 4.94 16.70 4.76
N TRP A 28 6.17 17.18 4.53
CA TRP A 28 6.64 17.59 3.21
C TRP A 28 6.83 16.39 2.29
N LEU A 29 7.31 15.26 2.83
CA LEU A 29 7.50 14.02 2.09
C LEU A 29 6.15 13.44 1.68
N SER A 30 5.13 13.53 2.55
CA SER A 30 3.76 13.15 2.24
C SER A 30 3.16 14.00 1.10
N ILE A 31 3.44 15.30 1.05
CA ILE A 31 3.00 16.17 -0.07
C ILE A 31 3.69 15.74 -1.37
N VAL A 32 5.01 15.55 -1.35
CA VAL A 32 5.76 15.10 -2.52
C VAL A 32 5.21 13.76 -3.02
N ALA A 33 5.00 12.80 -2.11
CA ALA A 33 4.44 11.50 -2.46
C ALA A 33 3.03 11.60 -3.05
N ALA A 34 2.18 12.48 -2.53
CA ALA A 34 0.85 12.72 -3.08
C ALA A 34 0.91 13.30 -4.49
N VAL A 35 1.74 14.32 -4.73
CA VAL A 35 1.94 14.91 -6.07
C VAL A 35 2.42 13.85 -7.05
N MET A 36 3.43 13.07 -6.67
CA MET A 36 3.96 11.99 -7.52
C MET A 36 2.93 10.90 -7.80
N SER A 37 2.03 10.61 -6.84
CA SER A 37 0.90 9.69 -7.04
C SER A 37 -0.03 10.15 -8.15
N PHE A 38 -0.42 11.43 -8.11
CA PHE A 38 -1.22 12.03 -9.18
C PHE A 38 -0.48 12.05 -10.51
N THR A 39 0.83 12.34 -10.51
CA THR A 39 1.65 12.37 -11.73
C THR A 39 1.66 11.02 -12.43
N TYR A 40 2.08 9.94 -11.77
CA TYR A 40 2.17 8.64 -12.45
C TYR A 40 0.77 8.11 -12.82
N SER A 41 -0.25 8.34 -11.99
CA SER A 41 -1.61 7.86 -12.25
C SER A 41 -2.24 8.57 -13.45
N THR A 42 -2.02 9.89 -13.56
CA THR A 42 -2.50 10.68 -14.70
C THR A 42 -1.79 10.28 -15.99
N ILE A 43 -0.47 10.04 -15.94
CA ILE A 43 0.29 9.54 -17.09
C ILE A 43 -0.24 8.16 -17.51
N GLY A 44 -0.37 7.21 -16.58
CA GLY A 44 -0.87 5.88 -16.87
C GLY A 44 -2.29 5.89 -17.45
N LEU A 45 -3.18 6.72 -16.90
CA LEU A 45 -4.51 6.95 -17.45
C LEU A 45 -4.46 7.53 -18.86
N GLY A 46 -3.65 8.56 -19.08
CA GLY A 46 -3.50 9.21 -20.38
C GLY A 46 -2.98 8.25 -21.45
N LEU A 47 -1.99 7.42 -21.10
CA LEU A 47 -1.48 6.35 -21.97
C LEU A 47 -2.55 5.30 -22.28
N GLY A 48 -3.36 4.91 -21.30
CA GLY A 48 -4.51 4.02 -21.50
C GLY A 48 -5.54 4.59 -22.47
N ILE A 49 -5.91 5.87 -22.29
CA ILE A 49 -6.83 6.58 -23.19
C ILE A 49 -6.25 6.67 -24.61
N ALA A 50 -4.99 7.09 -24.74
CA ALA A 50 -4.31 7.19 -26.02
C ALA A 50 -4.26 5.84 -26.73
N LYS A 51 -4.02 4.74 -25.99
CA LYS A 51 -3.99 3.41 -26.57
C LYS A 51 -5.35 2.96 -27.10
N VAL A 52 -6.43 3.18 -26.34
CA VAL A 52 -7.79 2.89 -26.80
C VAL A 52 -8.15 3.72 -28.03
N ALA A 53 -7.76 5.00 -28.04
CA ALA A 53 -8.00 5.89 -29.19
C ALA A 53 -7.21 5.44 -30.44
N GLU A 54 -5.95 5.01 -30.27
CA GLU A 54 -5.11 4.47 -31.34
C GLU A 54 -5.66 3.17 -31.91
N THR A 55 -6.11 2.24 -31.07
CA THR A 55 -6.63 0.94 -31.52
C THR A 55 -8.06 1.02 -32.04
N GLY A 56 -8.79 2.09 -31.75
CA GLY A 56 -10.19 2.28 -32.13
C GLY A 56 -11.15 1.21 -31.57
N THR A 57 -10.69 0.42 -30.60
CA THR A 57 -11.37 -0.79 -30.11
C THR A 57 -11.16 -0.95 -28.60
N ILE A 58 -12.22 -1.38 -27.92
CA ILE A 58 -12.17 -1.78 -26.51
C ILE A 58 -11.87 -3.28 -26.47
N ARG A 59 -10.72 -3.64 -25.91
CA ARG A 59 -10.25 -5.03 -25.83
C ARG A 59 -10.79 -5.79 -24.61
N GLY A 60 -11.27 -5.08 -23.60
CA GLY A 60 -11.83 -5.67 -22.39
C GLY A 60 -13.18 -6.35 -22.62
N SER A 61 -13.44 -7.40 -21.84
CA SER A 61 -14.73 -8.12 -21.81
C SER A 61 -15.44 -7.98 -20.46
N LEU A 62 -16.78 -8.11 -20.44
CA LEU A 62 -17.58 -8.08 -19.20
C LEU A 62 -17.26 -9.23 -18.22
N THR A 63 -16.70 -10.34 -18.72
CA THR A 63 -16.42 -11.52 -17.88
C THR A 63 -14.98 -11.60 -17.40
N GLY A 64 -14.20 -10.53 -17.58
CA GLY A 64 -12.76 -10.55 -17.31
C GLY A 64 -11.99 -11.34 -18.36
N ILE A 65 -10.82 -11.84 -17.98
CA ILE A 65 -9.92 -12.61 -18.85
C ILE A 65 -10.62 -13.86 -19.40
N SER A 66 -10.49 -14.14 -20.69
CA SER A 66 -11.14 -15.28 -21.34
C SER A 66 -10.55 -16.63 -20.90
N VAL A 67 -11.42 -17.64 -20.77
CA VAL A 67 -10.98 -19.04 -20.58
C VAL A 67 -10.36 -19.50 -21.90
N GLY A 68 -9.07 -19.84 -21.87
CA GLY A 68 -8.25 -20.06 -23.07
C GLY A 68 -6.94 -19.28 -23.01
N THR A 69 -6.99 -18.02 -22.54
CA THR A 69 -5.79 -17.26 -22.13
C THR A 69 -5.28 -17.79 -20.79
N VAL A 70 -6.20 -18.08 -19.87
CA VAL A 70 -5.93 -18.74 -18.59
C VAL A 70 -6.86 -19.94 -18.41
N THR A 71 -6.49 -20.86 -17.53
CA THR A 71 -7.38 -21.95 -17.12
C THR A 71 -8.57 -21.43 -16.32
N GLN A 72 -9.67 -22.19 -16.28
CA GLN A 72 -10.85 -21.83 -15.48
C GLN A 72 -10.51 -21.64 -13.99
N THR A 73 -9.64 -22.51 -13.46
CA THR A 73 -9.19 -22.44 -12.08
C THR A 73 -8.36 -21.18 -11.81
N GLN A 74 -7.43 -20.83 -12.69
CA GLN A 74 -6.66 -19.58 -12.57
C GLN A 74 -7.57 -18.35 -12.63
N LYS A 75 -8.57 -18.34 -13.52
CA LYS A 75 -9.56 -17.26 -13.59
C LYS A 75 -10.27 -17.05 -12.24
N ILE A 76 -10.65 -18.12 -11.55
CA ILE A 76 -11.27 -18.04 -10.23
C ILE A 76 -10.29 -17.48 -9.19
N TRP A 77 -9.05 -17.98 -9.15
CA TRP A 77 -8.03 -17.49 -8.21
C TRP A 77 -7.71 -16.02 -8.39
N MET A 78 -7.50 -15.57 -9.64
CA MET A 78 -7.26 -14.17 -9.95
C MET A 78 -8.47 -13.29 -9.59
N SER A 79 -9.70 -13.78 -9.77
CA SER A 79 -10.91 -13.04 -9.37
C SER A 79 -10.98 -12.86 -7.85
N PHE A 80 -10.63 -13.89 -7.09
CA PHE A 80 -10.58 -13.82 -5.64
C PHE A 80 -9.46 -12.92 -5.13
N GLN A 81 -8.26 -13.08 -5.68
CA GLN A 81 -7.12 -12.21 -5.39
C GLN A 81 -7.45 -10.73 -5.63
N ALA A 82 -8.14 -10.41 -6.74
CA ALA A 82 -8.56 -9.04 -7.04
C ALA A 82 -9.46 -8.43 -5.94
N LEU A 83 -10.26 -9.23 -5.23
CA LEU A 83 -11.01 -8.75 -4.06
C LEU A 83 -10.07 -8.30 -2.93
N GLY A 84 -8.98 -9.04 -2.73
CA GLY A 84 -7.91 -8.68 -1.80
C GLY A 84 -7.17 -7.41 -2.22
N ASP A 85 -6.84 -7.29 -3.51
CA ASP A 85 -6.18 -6.09 -4.06
C ASP A 85 -7.06 -4.84 -3.86
N ILE A 86 -8.36 -4.95 -4.14
CA ILE A 86 -9.33 -3.89 -3.87
C ILE A 86 -9.39 -3.57 -2.37
N ALA A 87 -9.45 -4.59 -1.51
CA ALA A 87 -9.50 -4.40 -0.07
C ALA A 87 -8.24 -3.68 0.46
N PHE A 88 -7.06 -4.06 -0.03
CA PHE A 88 -5.80 -3.38 0.28
C PHE A 88 -5.79 -1.93 -0.19
N ALA A 89 -6.30 -1.67 -1.40
CA ALA A 89 -6.28 -0.34 -2.02
C ALA A 89 -7.06 0.72 -1.21
N TYR A 90 -7.96 0.31 -0.33
CA TYR A 90 -8.71 1.18 0.59
C TYR A 90 -8.27 1.05 2.07
N SER A 91 -7.14 0.39 2.36
CA SER A 91 -6.69 0.05 3.72
C SER A 91 -5.92 1.18 4.44
N TYR A 92 -6.49 2.39 4.48
CA TYR A 92 -5.88 3.53 5.21
C TYR A 92 -6.22 3.56 6.71
N SER A 93 -7.09 2.66 7.18
CA SER A 93 -7.53 2.56 8.59
C SER A 93 -6.37 2.41 9.56
N LEU A 94 -5.27 1.77 9.12
CA LEU A 94 -4.04 1.55 9.88
C LEU A 94 -3.34 2.85 10.31
N ILE A 95 -3.41 3.88 9.47
CA ILE A 95 -2.74 5.17 9.68
C ILE A 95 -3.73 6.30 10.02
N LEU A 96 -5.04 6.02 9.96
CA LEU A 96 -6.11 7.00 10.13
C LEU A 96 -6.01 7.74 11.47
N ILE A 97 -5.77 7.01 12.57
CA ILE A 97 -5.72 7.58 13.91
C ILE A 97 -4.48 8.48 14.07
N GLU A 98 -3.33 8.03 13.58
CA GLU A 98 -2.08 8.81 13.61
C GLU A 98 -2.20 10.10 12.80
N ILE A 99 -2.79 10.03 11.60
CA ILE A 99 -3.07 11.25 10.81
C ILE A 99 -4.02 12.17 11.59
N GLN A 100 -5.07 11.62 12.22
CA GLN A 100 -6.03 12.40 12.99
C GLN A 100 -5.38 13.10 14.19
N ASP A 101 -4.43 12.47 14.86
CA ASP A 101 -3.71 13.03 16.02
C ASP A 101 -2.81 14.23 15.65
N THR A 102 -2.37 14.31 14.38
CA THR A 102 -1.61 15.48 13.89
C THR A 102 -2.47 16.72 13.60
N LEU A 103 -3.80 16.59 13.58
CA LEU A 103 -4.67 17.70 13.23
C LEU A 103 -4.83 18.69 14.39
N LYS A 104 -4.71 19.98 14.07
CA LYS A 104 -4.97 21.05 15.04
C LYS A 104 -6.47 21.30 15.21
N ALA A 105 -6.92 21.42 16.45
CA ALA A 105 -8.20 22.00 16.80
C ALA A 105 -8.09 23.52 17.08
N PRO A 106 -9.15 24.33 16.82
CA PRO A 106 -10.45 24.00 16.24
C PRO A 106 -10.49 24.00 14.70
N PRO A 107 -11.44 23.30 14.03
CA PRO A 107 -12.54 22.48 14.59
C PRO A 107 -12.05 21.09 15.07
N ALA A 108 -12.95 20.30 15.69
CA ALA A 108 -12.64 18.94 16.12
C ALA A 108 -12.00 18.11 14.98
N GLU A 109 -10.96 17.36 15.30
CA GLU A 109 -10.13 16.58 14.39
C GLU A 109 -10.99 15.62 13.56
N SER A 110 -11.98 15.00 14.19
CA SER A 110 -12.96 14.11 13.54
C SER A 110 -13.76 14.80 12.43
N LYS A 111 -14.06 16.10 12.55
CA LYS A 111 -14.79 16.86 11.53
C LYS A 111 -13.91 17.13 10.31
N THR A 112 -12.66 17.51 10.56
CA THR A 112 -11.65 17.72 9.52
C THR A 112 -11.32 16.41 8.82
N MET A 113 -11.06 15.33 9.58
CA MET A 113 -10.81 14.00 9.02
C MET A 113 -11.98 13.49 8.21
N LYS A 114 -13.23 13.62 8.68
CA LYS A 114 -14.39 13.18 7.90
C LYS A 114 -14.46 13.85 6.52
N LYS A 115 -14.16 15.14 6.44
CA LYS A 115 -14.11 15.86 5.16
C LYS A 115 -12.92 15.40 4.31
N ALA A 116 -11.74 15.27 4.92
CA ALA A 116 -10.53 14.82 4.24
C ALA A 116 -10.72 13.41 3.66
N THR A 117 -11.21 12.47 4.47
CA THR A 117 -11.55 11.09 4.08
C THR A 117 -12.57 11.03 2.95
N LEU A 118 -13.64 11.84 3.01
CA LEU A 118 -14.64 11.84 1.95
C LEU A 118 -14.02 12.24 0.60
N ILE A 119 -13.19 13.30 0.61
CA ILE A 119 -12.50 13.78 -0.60
C ILE A 119 -11.47 12.76 -1.07
N SER A 120 -10.61 12.27 -0.17
CA SER A 120 -9.53 11.34 -0.53
C SER A 120 -10.07 10.04 -1.09
N VAL A 121 -11.04 9.41 -0.42
CA VAL A 121 -11.68 8.17 -0.91
C VAL A 121 -12.34 8.43 -2.26
N GLY A 122 -13.08 9.53 -2.43
CA GLY A 122 -13.72 9.86 -3.71
C GLY A 122 -12.71 10.03 -4.86
N VAL A 123 -11.62 10.76 -4.63
CA VAL A 123 -10.55 10.95 -5.63
C VAL A 123 -9.83 9.65 -5.93
N THR A 124 -9.48 8.87 -4.91
CA THR A 124 -8.85 7.56 -5.05
C THR A 124 -9.72 6.60 -5.86
N THR A 125 -11.01 6.49 -5.54
CA THR A 125 -11.96 5.66 -6.31
C THR A 125 -12.02 6.10 -7.76
N LEU A 126 -12.09 7.41 -8.03
CA LEU A 126 -12.12 7.92 -9.39
C LEU A 126 -10.87 7.49 -10.18
N PHE A 127 -9.67 7.70 -9.63
CA PHE A 127 -8.43 7.32 -10.31
C PHE A 127 -8.28 5.82 -10.48
N TYR A 128 -8.61 5.02 -9.47
CA TYR A 128 -8.55 3.55 -9.56
C TYR A 128 -9.51 3.01 -10.62
N MET A 129 -10.76 3.50 -10.65
CA MET A 129 -11.73 3.11 -11.66
C MET A 129 -11.27 3.53 -13.05
N LEU A 130 -10.83 4.77 -13.23
CA LEU A 130 -10.36 5.26 -14.53
C LEU A 130 -9.14 4.47 -15.03
N CYS A 131 -8.11 4.29 -14.19
CA CYS A 131 -6.91 3.55 -14.57
C CYS A 131 -7.22 2.06 -14.84
N GLY A 132 -8.01 1.42 -13.98
CA GLY A 132 -8.41 0.02 -14.14
C GLY A 132 -9.24 -0.20 -15.40
N CYS A 133 -10.28 0.63 -15.62
CA CYS A 133 -11.14 0.54 -16.79
C CYS A 133 -10.40 0.87 -18.09
N MET A 134 -9.62 1.96 -18.13
CA MET A 134 -8.89 2.32 -19.35
C MET A 134 -7.73 1.39 -19.64
N GLY A 135 -7.03 0.90 -18.61
CA GLY A 135 -6.02 -0.14 -18.76
C GLY A 135 -6.60 -1.43 -19.33
N TYR A 136 -7.73 -1.89 -18.76
CA TYR A 136 -8.40 -3.09 -19.26
C TYR A 136 -9.03 -2.88 -20.64
N ALA A 137 -9.54 -1.69 -20.95
CA ALA A 137 -10.00 -1.36 -22.29
C ALA A 137 -8.86 -1.36 -23.32
N ALA A 138 -7.67 -0.90 -22.93
CA ALA A 138 -6.49 -0.84 -23.79
C ALA A 138 -5.87 -2.22 -24.06
N PHE A 139 -5.82 -3.10 -23.06
CA PHE A 139 -5.06 -4.35 -23.13
C PHE A 139 -5.91 -5.63 -23.09
N GLY A 140 -7.15 -5.57 -22.58
CA GLY A 140 -8.05 -6.72 -22.49
C GLY A 140 -7.46 -7.86 -21.68
N ASP A 141 -7.50 -9.07 -22.23
CA ASP A 141 -6.93 -10.29 -21.62
C ASP A 141 -5.42 -10.20 -21.31
N LEU A 142 -4.70 -9.27 -21.95
CA LEU A 142 -3.26 -9.06 -21.75
C LEU A 142 -2.96 -7.92 -20.77
N SER A 143 -3.95 -7.50 -19.97
CA SER A 143 -3.77 -6.41 -19.01
C SER A 143 -2.70 -6.77 -17.98
N PRO A 144 -1.64 -5.96 -17.86
CA PRO A 144 -0.58 -6.23 -16.89
C PRO A 144 -1.04 -5.88 -15.46
N GLY A 145 -0.42 -6.53 -14.47
CA GLY A 145 -0.64 -6.20 -13.06
C GLY A 145 -0.23 -4.75 -12.72
N ASN A 146 0.88 -4.28 -13.30
CA ASN A 146 1.24 -2.87 -13.28
C ASN A 146 0.88 -2.24 -14.64
N LEU A 147 -0.05 -1.29 -14.65
CA LEU A 147 -0.52 -0.62 -15.86
C LEU A 147 0.63 -0.10 -16.74
N LEU A 148 1.67 0.47 -16.14
CA LEU A 148 2.77 1.10 -16.88
C LEU A 148 3.65 0.10 -17.64
N THR A 149 3.73 -1.16 -17.21
CA THR A 149 4.54 -2.16 -17.92
C THR A 149 3.94 -2.53 -19.28
N GLY A 150 2.63 -2.32 -19.47
CA GLY A 150 1.97 -2.50 -20.76
C GLY A 150 2.38 -1.49 -21.83
N PHE A 151 3.01 -0.38 -21.43
CA PHE A 151 3.43 0.72 -22.30
C PHE A 151 4.93 0.74 -22.57
N GLY A 152 5.69 -0.31 -22.23
CA GLY A 152 7.17 -0.34 -22.37
C GLY A 152 7.72 -0.02 -23.76
N PHE A 153 6.91 -0.09 -24.82
CA PHE A 153 7.26 0.27 -26.20
C PHE A 153 6.49 1.48 -26.74
N TYR A 154 5.77 2.20 -25.88
CA TYR A 154 4.93 3.32 -26.28
C TYR A 154 5.79 4.59 -26.44
N ASN A 155 5.74 5.20 -27.62
CA ASN A 155 6.35 6.50 -27.83
C ASN A 155 5.45 7.59 -27.22
N PRO A 156 5.98 8.50 -26.39
CA PRO A 156 7.40 8.72 -26.11
C PRO A 156 7.91 8.08 -24.80
N PHE A 157 9.08 7.43 -24.86
CA PHE A 157 9.71 6.72 -23.73
C PHE A 157 9.99 7.61 -22.50
N TRP A 158 10.33 8.89 -22.71
CA TRP A 158 10.61 9.81 -21.61
C TRP A 158 9.41 9.99 -20.65
N LEU A 159 8.18 9.87 -21.16
CA LEU A 159 6.98 10.02 -20.34
C LEU A 159 6.81 8.82 -19.40
N LEU A 160 7.17 7.63 -19.88
CA LEU A 160 7.19 6.41 -19.08
C LEU A 160 8.29 6.48 -18.00
N ASP A 161 9.45 7.02 -18.33
CA ASP A 161 10.54 7.22 -17.37
C ASP A 161 10.14 8.18 -16.24
N ILE A 162 9.45 9.29 -16.57
CA ILE A 162 8.89 10.21 -15.56
C ILE A 162 7.88 9.49 -14.66
N ALA A 163 6.99 8.67 -15.24
CA ALA A 163 6.00 7.95 -14.47
C ALA A 163 6.64 6.93 -13.51
N ASN A 164 7.66 6.19 -13.97
CA ASN A 164 8.40 5.26 -13.13
C ASN A 164 9.19 5.97 -12.02
N ALA A 165 9.83 7.10 -12.33
CA ALA A 165 10.51 7.93 -11.32
C ALA A 165 9.52 8.46 -10.27
N ALA A 166 8.34 8.92 -10.70
CA ALA A 166 7.27 9.35 -9.80
C ALA A 166 6.77 8.20 -8.92
N ILE A 167 6.63 6.97 -9.43
CA ILE A 167 6.31 5.79 -8.62
C ILE A 167 7.37 5.58 -7.53
N VAL A 168 8.66 5.59 -7.89
CA VAL A 168 9.74 5.39 -6.91
C VAL A 168 9.66 6.44 -5.79
N ILE A 169 9.54 7.72 -6.14
CA ILE A 169 9.45 8.81 -5.15
C ILE A 169 8.19 8.68 -4.30
N HIS A 170 7.05 8.33 -4.91
CA HIS A 170 5.80 8.08 -4.19
C HIS A 170 5.96 6.95 -3.17
N LEU A 171 6.57 5.83 -3.57
CA LEU A 171 6.77 4.66 -2.71
C LEU A 171 7.71 4.96 -1.55
N VAL A 172 8.72 5.83 -1.73
CA VAL A 172 9.56 6.27 -0.60
C VAL A 172 8.72 6.96 0.47
N GLY A 173 7.89 7.94 0.07
CA GLY A 173 7.02 8.61 1.03
C GLY A 173 5.97 7.70 1.65
N ALA A 174 5.38 6.80 0.86
CA ALA A 174 4.41 5.84 1.35
C ALA A 174 5.03 4.90 2.40
N TYR A 175 6.22 4.33 2.12
CA TYR A 175 6.92 3.46 3.07
C TYR A 175 7.13 4.15 4.41
N GLN A 176 7.61 5.39 4.40
CA GLN A 176 7.83 6.16 5.63
C GLN A 176 6.52 6.40 6.38
N VAL A 177 5.46 6.86 5.72
CA VAL A 177 4.14 7.09 6.33
C VAL A 177 3.60 5.83 7.01
N TYR A 178 3.75 4.66 6.40
CA TYR A 178 3.26 3.39 6.96
C TYR A 178 4.15 2.81 8.07
N CYS A 179 5.46 3.06 8.04
CA CYS A 179 6.38 2.52 9.04
C CYS A 179 6.39 3.30 10.36
N GLN A 180 6.10 4.61 10.32
CA GLN A 180 6.16 5.47 11.51
C GLN A 180 5.31 5.02 12.70
N PRO A 181 4.04 4.57 12.53
CA PRO A 181 3.25 4.09 13.67
C PRO A 181 3.87 2.85 14.33
N LEU A 182 4.40 1.93 13.52
CA LEU A 182 5.14 0.77 14.03
C LEU A 182 6.41 1.22 14.76
N PHE A 183 7.09 2.21 14.22
CA PHE A 183 8.32 2.73 14.80
C PHE A 183 8.08 3.36 16.16
N ALA A 184 7.08 4.24 16.25
CA ALA A 184 6.65 4.86 17.48
C ALA A 184 6.23 3.82 18.53
N PHE A 185 5.47 2.80 18.13
CA PHE A 185 5.04 1.72 19.03
C PHE A 185 6.21 0.94 19.62
N ILE A 186 7.16 0.50 18.79
CA ILE A 186 8.32 -0.29 19.25
C ILE A 186 9.24 0.55 20.13
N GLU A 187 9.55 1.79 19.72
CA GLU A 187 10.43 2.68 20.48
C GLU A 187 9.86 3.07 21.84
N LYS A 188 8.56 3.38 21.89
CA LYS A 188 7.87 3.67 23.14
C LYS A 188 7.87 2.45 24.07
N SER A 189 7.54 1.27 23.53
CA SER A 189 7.54 0.02 24.30
C SER A 189 8.94 -0.33 24.84
N ALA A 190 9.99 -0.12 24.05
CA ALA A 190 11.37 -0.35 24.46
C ALA A 190 11.79 0.63 25.58
N THR A 191 11.41 1.90 25.45
CA THR A 191 11.69 2.94 26.45
C THR A 191 11.00 2.65 27.78
N GLU A 192 9.73 2.24 27.74
CA GLU A 192 8.97 1.86 28.94
C GLU A 192 9.51 0.58 29.60
N ARG A 193 10.02 -0.37 28.80
CA ARG A 193 10.53 -1.66 29.30
C ARG A 193 11.95 -1.58 29.84
N PHE A 194 12.79 -0.72 29.27
CA PHE A 194 14.22 -0.59 29.60
C PHE A 194 14.60 0.87 29.89
N PRO A 195 13.98 1.51 30.90
CA PRO A 195 14.21 2.94 31.18
C PRO A 195 15.65 3.27 31.56
N ASP A 196 16.34 2.33 32.21
CA ASP A 196 17.73 2.50 32.68
C ASP A 196 18.78 2.26 31.58
N SER A 197 18.37 1.82 30.39
CA SER A 197 19.29 1.52 29.29
C SER A 197 19.66 2.79 28.53
N GLU A 198 20.89 3.27 28.70
CA GLU A 198 21.39 4.41 27.92
C GLU A 198 21.31 4.17 26.40
N PHE A 199 21.42 2.92 25.93
CA PHE A 199 21.28 2.62 24.50
C PHE A 199 19.88 2.96 23.95
N VAL A 200 18.85 2.78 24.78
CA VAL A 200 17.44 2.98 24.41
C VAL A 200 17.00 4.42 24.67
N THR A 201 17.41 5.01 25.79
CA THR A 201 16.84 6.28 26.27
C THR A 201 17.70 7.50 25.99
N LYS A 202 18.99 7.34 25.67
CA LYS A 202 19.91 8.45 25.47
C LYS A 202 19.85 9.00 24.05
N ASP A 203 19.54 10.30 23.95
CA ASP A 203 19.66 11.07 22.72
C ASP A 203 21.03 11.76 22.65
N ILE A 204 21.78 11.47 21.60
CA ILE A 204 23.08 12.08 21.29
C ILE A 204 22.84 13.22 20.31
N LYS A 205 23.11 14.46 20.74
CA LYS A 205 22.98 15.63 19.88
C LYS A 205 24.17 15.74 18.94
N ILE A 206 23.94 15.50 17.66
CA ILE A 206 24.94 15.66 16.60
C ILE A 206 24.75 17.05 15.98
N PRO A 207 25.73 17.96 16.11
CA PRO A 207 25.67 19.25 15.45
C PRO A 207 25.85 19.05 13.94
N ILE A 208 24.87 19.48 13.15
CA ILE A 208 24.95 19.48 11.69
C ILE A 208 25.19 20.93 11.24
N PRO A 209 26.29 21.23 10.53
CA PRO A 209 26.54 22.57 10.01
C PRO A 209 25.38 23.05 9.13
N GLY A 210 24.76 24.18 9.50
CA GLY A 210 23.67 24.79 8.73
C GLY A 210 22.26 24.27 9.01
N PHE A 211 22.09 23.25 9.86
CA PHE A 211 20.78 22.69 10.22
C PHE A 211 20.58 22.62 11.74
N ARG A 212 19.36 22.30 12.18
CA ARG A 212 19.10 22.02 13.60
C ARG A 212 19.90 20.79 14.04
N PRO A 213 20.42 20.75 15.30
CA PRO A 213 21.10 19.58 15.82
C PRO A 213 20.23 18.33 15.68
N TYR A 214 20.81 17.24 15.19
CA TYR A 214 20.11 15.97 15.03
C TYR A 214 20.22 15.16 16.32
N ASN A 215 19.09 14.74 16.88
CA ASN A 215 19.06 13.87 18.05
C ASN A 215 19.16 12.41 17.59
N LEU A 216 20.37 11.86 17.65
CA LEU A 216 20.62 10.46 17.34
C LEU A 216 20.31 9.59 18.57
N ASN A 217 19.39 8.65 18.39
CA ASN A 217 19.15 7.57 19.35
C ASN A 217 19.75 6.27 18.78
N LEU A 218 20.61 5.59 19.55
CA LEU A 218 21.33 4.41 19.05
C LEU A 218 20.40 3.22 18.84
N PHE A 219 19.44 2.99 19.75
CA PHE A 219 18.42 1.97 19.57
C PHE A 219 17.63 2.21 18.29
N ARG A 220 17.10 3.43 18.09
CA ARG A 220 16.37 3.85 16.88
C ARG A 220 17.17 3.51 15.62
N LEU A 221 18.43 3.92 15.57
CA LEU A 221 19.29 3.70 14.41
C LEU A 221 19.42 2.21 14.08
N VAL A 222 19.78 1.40 15.07
CA VAL A 222 20.04 -0.02 14.87
C VAL A 222 18.77 -0.76 14.48
N TRP A 223 17.70 -0.60 15.25
CA TRP A 223 16.50 -1.41 15.05
C TRP A 223 15.78 -1.04 13.76
N ARG A 224 15.64 0.27 13.43
CA ARG A 224 15.01 0.70 12.17
C ARG A 224 15.81 0.23 10.96
N THR A 225 17.15 0.25 11.05
CA THR A 225 18.02 -0.30 10.00
C THR A 225 17.80 -1.79 9.81
N ILE A 226 17.77 -2.57 10.90
CA ILE A 226 17.48 -4.02 10.85
C ILE A 226 16.10 -4.26 10.25
N PHE A 227 15.09 -3.50 10.65
CA PHE A 227 13.73 -3.61 10.11
C PHE A 227 13.72 -3.40 8.60
N VAL A 228 14.33 -2.32 8.10
CA VAL A 228 14.37 -2.03 6.66
C VAL A 228 15.11 -3.15 5.92
N ILE A 229 16.27 -3.62 6.41
CA ILE A 229 17.01 -4.75 5.83
C ILE A 229 16.12 -5.99 5.73
N ILE A 230 15.41 -6.35 6.80
CA ILE A 230 14.50 -7.51 6.81
C ILE A 230 13.40 -7.32 5.76
N THR A 231 12.75 -6.17 5.71
CA THR A 231 11.69 -5.92 4.71
C THR A 231 12.23 -5.97 3.27
N THR A 232 13.42 -5.44 3.01
CA THR A 232 14.09 -5.53 1.70
C THR A 232 14.40 -6.98 1.33
N LEU A 233 14.91 -7.77 2.27
CA LEU A 233 15.19 -9.19 2.04
C LEU A 233 13.90 -9.97 1.73
N ILE A 234 12.81 -9.70 2.45
CA ILE A 234 11.50 -10.32 2.18
C ILE A 234 11.02 -9.93 0.77
N SER A 235 11.13 -8.66 0.37
CA SER A 235 10.75 -8.22 -0.98
C SER A 235 11.57 -8.89 -2.08
N MET A 236 12.86 -9.18 -1.83
CA MET A 236 13.72 -9.92 -2.77
C MET A 236 13.36 -11.40 -2.87
N LEU A 237 12.86 -11.99 -1.77
CA LEU A 237 12.44 -13.39 -1.71
C LEU A 237 11.05 -13.62 -2.32
N LEU A 238 10.15 -12.64 -2.22
CA LEU A 238 8.75 -12.73 -2.63
C LEU A 238 8.34 -11.52 -3.50
N PRO A 239 8.87 -11.39 -4.73
CA PRO A 239 8.59 -10.23 -5.60
C PRO A 239 7.24 -10.33 -6.34
N PHE A 240 6.23 -10.99 -5.75
CA PHE A 240 4.91 -11.22 -6.35
C PHE A 240 3.93 -10.14 -5.90
N PHE A 241 4.05 -8.94 -6.46
CA PHE A 241 3.37 -7.74 -5.94
C PHE A 241 1.86 -7.94 -5.71
N ASN A 242 1.11 -8.36 -6.74
CA ASN A 242 -0.34 -8.52 -6.62
C ASN A 242 -0.73 -9.64 -5.66
N ASP A 243 -0.01 -10.75 -5.63
CA ASP A 243 -0.37 -11.85 -4.74
C ASP A 243 -0.13 -11.49 -3.28
N ILE A 244 0.97 -10.79 -3.00
CA ILE A 244 1.31 -10.33 -1.65
C ILE A 244 0.35 -9.22 -1.22
N VAL A 245 0.04 -8.27 -2.09
CA VAL A 245 -0.92 -7.20 -1.81
C VAL A 245 -2.32 -7.76 -1.57
N GLY A 246 -2.78 -8.70 -2.39
CA GLY A 246 -4.06 -9.38 -2.20
C GLY A 246 -4.14 -10.12 -0.87
N LEU A 247 -3.05 -10.79 -0.47
CA LEU A 247 -2.97 -11.49 0.81
C LEU A 247 -2.97 -10.51 2.00
N LEU A 248 -2.18 -9.43 1.94
CA LEU A 248 -2.16 -8.40 2.98
C LEU A 248 -3.50 -7.68 3.10
N GLY A 249 -4.15 -7.41 1.96
CA GLY A 249 -5.51 -6.88 1.88
C GLY A 249 -6.50 -7.79 2.59
N ALA A 250 -6.47 -9.09 2.31
CA ALA A 250 -7.31 -10.06 3.00
C ALA A 250 -7.04 -10.06 4.53
N LEU A 251 -5.78 -10.20 4.95
CA LEU A 251 -5.43 -10.29 6.36
C LEU A 251 -5.79 -9.02 7.16
N GLY A 252 -5.65 -7.84 6.56
CA GLY A 252 -5.95 -6.56 7.21
C GLY A 252 -7.43 -6.19 7.18
N PHE A 253 -8.13 -6.44 6.06
CA PHE A 253 -9.44 -5.86 5.79
C PHE A 253 -10.52 -6.27 6.78
N TRP A 254 -10.78 -7.57 6.95
CA TRP A 254 -11.85 -7.99 7.86
C TRP A 254 -11.59 -7.60 9.31
N PRO A 255 -10.46 -7.95 9.95
CA PRO A 255 -10.28 -7.64 11.36
C PRO A 255 -10.24 -6.13 11.61
N LEU A 256 -9.41 -5.39 10.85
CA LEU A 256 -9.06 -3.99 11.19
C LEU A 256 -10.01 -2.97 10.57
N THR A 257 -10.56 -3.24 9.37
CA THR A 257 -11.42 -2.27 8.67
C THR A 257 -12.91 -2.54 8.89
N VAL A 258 -13.29 -3.79 9.19
CA VAL A 258 -14.70 -4.18 9.33
C VAL A 258 -15.05 -4.58 10.76
N TYR A 259 -14.49 -5.69 11.25
CA TYR A 259 -14.89 -6.32 12.50
C TYR A 259 -14.67 -5.40 13.71
N PHE A 260 -13.44 -4.94 13.95
CA PHE A 260 -13.16 -4.07 15.10
C PHE A 260 -13.98 -2.77 15.07
N PRO A 261 -14.03 -2.00 13.97
CA PRO A 261 -14.86 -0.80 13.92
C PRO A 261 -16.36 -1.06 14.14
N VAL A 262 -16.89 -2.16 13.61
CA VAL A 262 -18.30 -2.55 13.79
C VAL A 262 -18.58 -2.89 15.25
N GLU A 263 -17.76 -3.71 15.88
CA GLU A 263 -17.93 -4.08 17.30
C GLU A 263 -17.74 -2.87 18.23
N MET A 264 -16.75 -2.02 17.95
CA MET A 264 -16.57 -0.75 18.65
C MET A 264 -17.82 0.13 18.52
N TYR A 265 -18.39 0.24 17.32
CA TYR A 265 -19.61 1.03 17.08
C TYR A 265 -20.82 0.47 17.84
N ILE A 266 -21.03 -0.86 17.82
CA ILE A 266 -22.09 -1.54 18.56
C ILE A 266 -21.96 -1.29 20.06
N SER A 267 -20.75 -1.43 20.61
CA SER A 267 -20.45 -1.21 22.02
C SER A 267 -20.66 0.25 22.43
N GLN A 268 -20.08 1.19 21.69
CA GLN A 268 -20.16 2.63 21.99
C GLN A 268 -21.58 3.19 21.85
N LYS A 269 -22.35 2.72 20.87
CA LYS A 269 -23.76 3.13 20.68
C LYS A 269 -24.75 2.27 21.44
N LYS A 270 -24.29 1.28 22.21
CA LYS A 270 -25.12 0.34 22.99
C LYS A 270 -26.27 -0.23 22.15
N ILE A 271 -25.96 -0.65 20.92
CA ILE A 271 -26.98 -1.14 19.98
C ILE A 271 -27.57 -2.46 20.53
N PRO A 272 -28.90 -2.58 20.69
CA PRO A 272 -29.51 -3.79 21.20
C PRO A 272 -29.24 -4.98 20.29
N LYS A 273 -28.81 -6.10 20.88
CA LYS A 273 -28.68 -7.39 20.17
C LYS A 273 -30.00 -7.73 19.49
N TRP A 274 -29.92 -8.30 18.29
CA TRP A 274 -31.08 -8.66 17.45
C TRP A 274 -31.95 -7.51 16.94
N SER A 275 -31.61 -6.25 17.24
CA SER A 275 -32.21 -5.14 16.49
C SER A 275 -31.85 -5.23 15.00
N THR A 276 -32.69 -4.68 14.13
CA THR A 276 -32.43 -4.66 12.68
C THR A 276 -31.04 -4.09 12.37
N ARG A 277 -30.63 -3.01 13.05
CA ARG A 277 -29.31 -2.41 12.88
C ARG A 277 -28.18 -3.36 13.29
N TRP A 278 -28.32 -4.06 14.41
CA TRP A 278 -27.32 -5.04 14.86
C TRP A 278 -27.20 -6.19 13.86
N VAL A 279 -28.33 -6.73 13.40
CA VAL A 279 -28.36 -7.82 12.40
C VAL A 279 -27.70 -7.38 11.10
N CYS A 280 -28.01 -6.19 10.57
CA CYS A 280 -27.37 -5.66 9.37
C CYS A 280 -25.84 -5.52 9.52
N LEU A 281 -25.37 -5.02 10.67
CA LEU A 281 -23.93 -4.88 10.93
C LEU A 281 -23.22 -6.23 11.04
N GLN A 282 -23.86 -7.23 11.65
CA GLN A 282 -23.30 -8.59 11.72
C GLN A 282 -23.28 -9.28 10.36
N ILE A 283 -24.36 -9.14 9.56
CA ILE A 283 -24.40 -9.66 8.18
C ILE A 283 -23.29 -9.03 7.35
N LEU A 284 -23.09 -7.71 7.44
CA LEU A 284 -21.98 -7.02 6.77
C LEU A 284 -20.63 -7.61 7.18
N SER A 285 -20.38 -7.76 8.48
CA SER A 285 -19.13 -8.31 9.00
C SER A 285 -18.88 -9.74 8.51
N ILE A 286 -19.88 -10.61 8.56
CA ILE A 286 -19.78 -12.00 8.10
C ILE A 286 -19.58 -12.06 6.57
N ALA A 287 -20.28 -11.22 5.79
CA ALA A 287 -20.08 -11.16 4.35
C ALA A 287 -18.64 -10.73 3.99
N CYS A 288 -18.11 -9.72 4.67
CA CYS A 288 -16.72 -9.29 4.51
C CYS A 288 -15.72 -10.36 4.95
N LEU A 289 -16.05 -11.19 5.94
CA LEU A 289 -15.23 -12.34 6.32
C LEU A 289 -15.14 -13.36 5.18
N PHE A 290 -16.26 -13.71 4.54
CA PHE A 290 -16.24 -14.64 3.40
C PHE A 290 -15.44 -14.09 2.22
N ILE A 291 -15.61 -12.79 1.90
CA ILE A 291 -14.81 -12.11 0.87
C ILE A 291 -13.32 -12.21 1.19
N THR A 292 -12.96 -11.97 2.45
CA THR A 292 -11.59 -12.04 2.95
C THR A 292 -10.98 -13.44 2.83
N ILE A 293 -11.75 -14.48 3.20
CA ILE A 293 -11.30 -15.87 3.07
C ILE A 293 -11.08 -16.24 1.60
N ALA A 294 -12.00 -15.84 0.71
CA ALA A 294 -11.84 -16.05 -0.72
C ALA A 294 -10.58 -15.34 -1.24
N ALA A 295 -10.40 -14.06 -0.89
CA ALA A 295 -9.23 -13.27 -1.28
C ALA A 295 -7.90 -13.88 -0.81
N ALA A 296 -7.84 -14.35 0.44
CA ALA A 296 -6.68 -15.05 0.97
C ALA A 296 -6.39 -16.35 0.18
N ALA A 297 -7.43 -17.14 -0.11
CA ALA A 297 -7.28 -18.37 -0.89
C ALA A 297 -6.75 -18.10 -2.32
N GLY A 298 -7.31 -17.11 -3.02
CA GLY A 298 -6.85 -16.70 -4.35
C GLY A 298 -5.40 -16.22 -4.34
N SER A 299 -5.06 -15.37 -3.38
CA SER A 299 -3.70 -14.81 -3.24
C SER A 299 -2.66 -15.87 -2.89
N ILE A 300 -2.97 -16.80 -1.97
CA ILE A 300 -2.08 -17.93 -1.65
C ILE A 300 -1.90 -18.84 -2.88
N ALA A 301 -2.97 -19.11 -3.62
CA ALA A 301 -2.87 -19.88 -4.86
C ALA A 301 -1.97 -19.19 -5.89
N GLY A 302 -2.06 -17.86 -6.02
CA GLY A 302 -1.16 -17.03 -6.82
C GLY A 302 0.31 -17.21 -6.41
N VAL A 303 0.63 -16.93 -5.13
CA VAL A 303 2.00 -17.08 -4.59
C VAL A 303 2.56 -18.49 -4.85
N VAL A 304 1.77 -19.53 -4.61
CA VAL A 304 2.21 -20.92 -4.81
C VAL A 304 2.47 -21.24 -6.28
N LEU A 305 1.69 -20.68 -7.21
CA LEU A 305 1.92 -20.84 -8.64
C LEU A 305 3.20 -20.13 -9.08
N ASP A 306 3.39 -18.89 -8.64
CA ASP A 306 4.55 -18.08 -9.01
C ASP A 306 5.86 -18.66 -8.45
N LEU A 307 5.84 -19.14 -7.20
CA LEU A 307 6.99 -19.80 -6.54
C LEU A 307 7.49 -21.05 -7.28
N LYS A 308 6.66 -21.74 -8.07
CA LYS A 308 7.11 -22.90 -8.86
C LYS A 308 8.11 -22.50 -9.96
N SER A 309 8.03 -21.26 -10.43
CA SER A 309 8.87 -20.72 -11.50
C SER A 309 10.00 -19.84 -10.99
N PHE A 310 9.83 -19.25 -9.80
CA PHE A 310 10.77 -18.31 -9.22
C PHE A 310 11.97 -19.02 -8.57
N LYS A 311 13.17 -18.54 -8.90
CA LYS A 311 14.43 -18.96 -8.26
C LYS A 311 15.05 -17.76 -7.53
N PRO A 312 14.97 -17.71 -6.19
CA PRO A 312 15.53 -16.61 -5.42
C PRO A 312 17.02 -16.43 -5.70
N PHE A 313 17.45 -15.18 -5.87
CA PHE A 313 18.86 -14.79 -6.04
C PHE A 313 19.61 -15.44 -7.22
N ALA A 314 18.90 -16.04 -8.18
CA ALA A 314 19.53 -16.58 -9.37
C ALA A 314 20.15 -15.46 -10.23
N THR A 315 21.46 -15.53 -10.45
CA THR A 315 22.16 -14.66 -11.41
C THR A 315 22.12 -15.33 -12.78
N VAL A 316 21.38 -14.73 -13.71
CA VAL A 316 21.49 -15.07 -15.13
C VAL A 316 22.74 -14.35 -15.63
N TYR A 317 23.84 -15.09 -15.77
CA TYR A 317 25.03 -14.65 -16.51
C TYR A 317 24.79 -14.78 -18.01
#